data_AF-A0A944TR80-F1
#
_entry.id   AF-A0A944TR80-F1
#
_cell.length_a   1.000
_cell.length_b   1.000
_cell.length_c   1.000
_cell.angle_alpha   90.00
_cell.angle_beta   90.00
_cell.angle_gamma   90.00
#
_symmetry.space_group_name_H-M   'P 1'
#
loop_
_entity.id
_entity.type
_entity.pdbx_description
1 polymer ?
#
loop_
_entity_poly.entity_id
_entity_poly.type
_entity_poly.pdbx_seq_one_letter_code
_entity_poly.pdbx_strand_id
1 'polypeptide(L)'
;MFFLKFSLYFSVSFFILSIPIQDHTLYQVIDQYSRPYTSQIFSILKTKTKETIEESKKVGRQLYENSSPSIKDSINETQSSTKKVSRKTKPINKPMHESFTVEEEEILKKVLNNAP
;
A
#
# COMPACT_ATOMS: atom_id res chain seq x y z
N MET A 1 -25.27 0.16 20.93
CA MET A 1 -26.33 -0.68 21.53
C MET A 1 -26.62 -1.96 20.74
N PHE A 2 -26.61 -1.93 19.40
CA PHE A 2 -26.79 -3.14 18.56
C PHE A 2 -25.75 -4.24 18.85
N PHE A 3 -24.46 -3.91 18.88
CA PHE A 3 -23.39 -4.89 19.14
C PHE A 3 -23.49 -5.58 20.51
N LEU A 4 -23.89 -4.85 21.56
CA LEU A 4 -24.06 -5.42 22.89
C LEU A 4 -25.25 -6.39 22.94
N LYS A 5 -26.37 -6.00 22.34
CA LYS A 5 -27.56 -6.87 22.22
C LYS A 5 -27.25 -8.10 21.38
N PHE A 6 -26.58 -7.92 20.25
CA PHE A 6 -26.13 -9.01 19.39
C PHE A 6 -25.22 -9.98 20.15
N SER A 7 -24.22 -9.47 20.86
CA SER A 7 -23.32 -10.30 21.66
C SER A 7 -24.08 -11.10 22.72
N LEU A 8 -25.04 -10.48 23.41
CA LEU A 8 -25.86 -11.16 24.42
C LEU A 8 -26.73 -12.27 23.79
N TYR A 9 -27.45 -11.96 22.71
CA TYR A 9 -28.28 -12.95 22.01
C TYR A 9 -27.45 -14.09 21.43
N PHE A 10 -26.27 -13.77 20.88
CA PHE A 10 -25.32 -14.76 20.38
C PHE A 10 -24.83 -15.66 21.52
N SER A 11 -24.41 -15.08 22.65
CA SER A 11 -23.97 -15.84 23.82
C SER A 11 -25.06 -16.76 24.35
N VAL A 12 -26.30 -16.28 24.49
CA VAL A 12 -27.43 -17.12 24.95
C VAL A 12 -27.72 -18.26 23.97
N SER A 13 -27.75 -17.96 22.67
CA SER A 13 -27.95 -18.97 21.63
C SER A 13 -26.85 -20.03 21.63
N PHE A 14 -25.60 -19.60 21.78
CA PHE A 14 -24.44 -20.50 21.90
C PHE A 14 -24.52 -21.38 23.13
N PHE A 15 -24.96 -20.82 24.27
CA PHE A 15 -25.12 -21.57 25.51
C PHE A 15 -26.14 -22.71 25.36
N ILE A 16 -27.28 -22.43 24.71
CA ILE A 16 -28.32 -23.41 24.41
C ILE A 16 -27.78 -24.53 23.50
N LEU A 17 -26.99 -24.18 22.49
CA LEU A 17 -26.39 -25.15 21.57
C LEU A 17 -25.29 -26.01 22.20
N SER A 18 -24.70 -25.52 23.29
CA SER A 18 -23.65 -26.20 24.04
C SER A 18 -24.19 -27.15 25.12
N ILE A 19 -25.50 -27.18 25.35
CA ILE A 19 -26.12 -28.10 26.30
C ILE A 19 -25.91 -29.54 25.78
N PRO A 20 -25.30 -30.43 26.59
CA PRO A 20 -25.15 -31.83 26.22
C PRO A 20 -26.52 -32.53 26.28
N ILE A 21 -26.87 -33.26 25.22
CA ILE A 21 -28.00 -34.18 25.21
C ILE A 21 -27.40 -35.58 25.08
N GLN A 22 -27.45 -36.35 26.16
CA GLN A 22 -26.78 -37.66 26.26
C GLN A 22 -25.26 -37.52 26.08
N ASP A 23 -24.66 -38.20 25.11
CA ASP A 23 -23.20 -38.23 24.88
C ASP A 23 -22.70 -37.16 23.89
N HIS A 24 -23.61 -36.38 23.31
CA HIS A 24 -23.29 -35.39 22.28
C HIS A 24 -23.93 -34.02 22.57
N THR A 25 -23.25 -32.94 22.21
CA THR A 25 -23.87 -31.60 22.23
C THR A 25 -24.74 -31.42 20.98
N LEU A 26 -25.79 -30.60 21.07
CA LEU A 26 -26.60 -30.21 19.90
C LEU A 26 -25.71 -29.71 18.75
N TYR A 27 -24.66 -28.96 19.10
CA TYR A 27 -23.61 -28.55 18.16
C TYR A 27 -22.96 -29.72 17.42
N GLN A 28 -22.58 -30.81 18.09
CA GLN A 28 -21.91 -31.96 17.45
C GLN A 28 -22.81 -32.68 16.44
N VAL A 29 -24.11 -32.82 16.74
CA VAL A 29 -25.07 -33.42 15.82
C VAL A 29 -25.19 -32.57 14.56
N ILE A 30 -25.33 -31.25 14.71
CA ILE A 30 -25.41 -30.31 13.60
C ILE A 30 -24.09 -30.25 12.81
N ASP A 31 -22.94 -30.30 13.49
CA ASP A 31 -21.61 -30.35 12.87
C ASP A 31 -21.47 -31.59 11.99
N GLN A 32 -21.91 -32.77 12.45
CA GLN A 32 -21.81 -34.00 11.68
C GLN A 32 -22.55 -33.94 10.34
N TYR A 33 -23.73 -33.32 10.30
CA TYR A 33 -24.50 -33.13 9.06
C TYR A 33 -23.96 -31.99 8.19
N SER A 34 -23.38 -30.96 8.79
CA SER A 34 -22.88 -29.78 8.07
C SER A 34 -21.42 -29.90 7.59
N ARG A 35 -20.65 -30.85 8.14
CA ARG A 35 -19.26 -31.19 7.77
C ARG A 35 -18.94 -31.21 6.27
N PRO A 36 -19.71 -31.87 5.39
CA PRO A 36 -19.39 -31.88 3.96
C PRO A 36 -19.50 -30.48 3.31
N TYR A 37 -20.34 -29.61 3.85
CA TYR A 37 -20.48 -28.23 3.38
C TYR A 37 -19.44 -27.31 4.01
N THR A 38 -19.22 -27.43 5.32
CA THR A 38 -18.24 -26.60 6.03
C THR A 38 -16.81 -26.91 5.58
N SER A 39 -16.47 -28.18 5.31
CA SER A 39 -15.13 -28.56 4.82
C SER A 39 -14.79 -27.92 3.47
N GLN A 40 -15.76 -27.79 2.56
CA GLN A 40 -15.57 -27.08 1.29
C GLN A 40 -15.40 -25.58 1.49
N ILE A 41 -16.18 -24.98 2.40
CA ILE A 41 -16.05 -23.55 2.72
C ILE A 41 -14.69 -23.25 3.35
N PHE A 42 -14.25 -24.07 4.30
CA PHE A 42 -12.94 -23.92 4.95
C PHE A 42 -11.79 -24.14 3.97
N SER A 43 -11.90 -25.07 3.02
CA SER A 43 -10.86 -25.28 2.01
C SER A 43 -10.77 -24.10 1.04
N ILE A 44 -11.90 -23.54 0.61
CA ILE A 44 -11.94 -22.33 -0.21
C ILE A 44 -11.34 -21.15 0.55
N LEU A 45 -11.73 -20.94 1.82
CA LEU A 45 -11.19 -19.87 2.65
C LEU A 45 -9.67 -20.00 2.84
N LYS A 46 -9.19 -21.21 3.10
CA LYS A 46 -7.76 -21.50 3.27
C LYS A 46 -6.97 -21.23 1.98
N THR A 47 -7.52 -21.61 0.84
CA THR A 47 -6.90 -21.34 -0.46
C THR A 47 -6.90 -19.84 -0.77
N LYS A 48 -8.03 -19.16 -0.58
CA LYS A 48 -8.19 -17.71 -0.80
C LYS A 48 -7.30 -16.87 0.12
N THR A 49 -7.18 -17.24 1.38
CA THR A 49 -6.28 -16.57 2.33
C THR A 49 -4.83 -16.77 1.96
N LYS A 50 -4.41 -17.98 1.57
CA LYS A 50 -3.06 -18.23 1.08
C LYS A 50 -2.75 -17.45 -0.21
N GLU A 51 -3.67 -17.47 -1.17
CA GLU A 51 -3.59 -16.67 -2.41
C GLU A 51 -3.46 -15.17 -2.09
N THR A 52 -4.32 -14.65 -1.20
CA THR A 52 -4.30 -13.23 -0.81
C THR A 52 -3.00 -12.85 -0.11
N ILE A 53 -2.45 -13.72 0.76
CA ILE A 53 -1.16 -13.49 1.44
C ILE A 53 0.00 -13.50 0.43
N GLU A 54 0.01 -14.45 -0.51
CA GLU A 54 1.03 -14.52 -1.55
C GLU A 54 0.96 -13.33 -2.51
N GLU A 55 -0.25 -12.93 -2.90
CA GLU A 55 -0.49 -11.80 -3.79
C GLU A 55 -0.17 -10.46 -3.12
N SER A 56 -0.57 -10.25 -1.86
CA SER A 56 -0.18 -9.07 -1.08
C SER A 56 1.32 -9.00 -0.84
N LYS A 57 2.00 -10.13 -0.60
CA LYS A 57 3.46 -10.19 -0.54
C LYS A 57 4.11 -9.84 -1.87
N LYS A 58 3.57 -10.31 -3.00
CA LYS A 58 4.07 -10.00 -4.35
C LYS A 58 3.90 -8.52 -4.68
N VAL A 59 2.72 -7.96 -4.44
CA VAL A 59 2.44 -6.53 -4.66
C VAL A 59 3.30 -5.68 -3.73
N GLY A 60 3.40 -6.02 -2.44
CA GLY A 60 4.27 -5.33 -1.50
C GLY A 60 5.74 -5.37 -1.92
N ARG A 61 6.22 -6.51 -2.43
CA ARG A 61 7.57 -6.66 -2.97
C ARG A 61 7.79 -5.81 -4.22
N GLN A 62 6.84 -5.78 -5.15
CA GLN A 62 6.92 -4.95 -6.36
C GLN A 62 6.93 -3.45 -6.01
N LEU A 63 6.12 -3.03 -5.04
CA LEU A 63 6.12 -1.66 -4.56
C LEU A 63 7.44 -1.31 -3.87
N TYR A 64 8.00 -2.21 -3.06
CA TYR A 64 9.29 -2.01 -2.39
C TYR A 64 10.47 -1.98 -3.37
N GLU A 65 10.52 -2.91 -4.33
CA GLU A 65 11.59 -2.98 -5.34
C GLU A 65 11.53 -1.82 -6.34
N ASN A 66 10.34 -1.28 -6.66
CA ASN A 66 10.19 -0.10 -7.51
C ASN A 66 10.33 1.24 -6.76
N SER A 67 10.21 1.25 -5.42
CA SER A 67 10.40 2.47 -4.61
C SER A 67 11.81 2.59 -4.04
N SER A 68 12.56 1.48 -3.97
CA SER A 68 13.99 1.52 -3.66
C SER A 68 14.77 1.83 -4.94
N PRO A 69 15.56 2.92 -5.01
CA PRO A 69 16.45 3.14 -6.13
C PRO A 69 17.43 1.97 -6.21
N SER A 70 17.48 1.29 -7.37
CA SER A 70 18.48 0.28 -7.62
C SER A 70 19.86 0.94 -7.58
N ILE A 71 20.77 0.43 -6.75
CA ILE A 71 22.16 0.92 -6.63
C ILE A 71 22.91 0.86 -7.98
N LYS A 72 22.36 0.12 -8.96
CA LYS A 72 22.87 0.00 -10.33
C LYS A 72 22.24 0.96 -11.34
N ASP A 73 21.22 1.74 -10.95
CA ASP A 73 20.65 2.76 -11.83
C ASP A 73 21.54 4.01 -11.80
N SER A 74 22.78 3.82 -12.25
CA SER A 74 23.58 4.90 -12.81
C SER A 74 22.85 5.35 -14.06
N ILE A 75 21.98 6.35 -13.92
CA ILE A 75 21.39 7.07 -15.05
C ILE A 75 22.53 7.34 -16.04
N ASN A 76 22.50 6.66 -17.19
CA ASN A 76 23.42 6.96 -18.27
C ASN A 76 23.04 8.34 -18.78
N GLU A 77 23.63 9.39 -18.20
CA GLU A 77 23.46 10.79 -18.57
C GLU A 77 23.74 11.07 -20.06
N THR A 78 24.23 10.08 -20.81
CA THR A 78 24.55 10.15 -22.23
C THR A 78 23.34 10.02 -23.17
N GLN A 79 22.14 9.69 -22.68
CA GLN A 79 20.90 9.70 -23.48
C GLN A 79 19.94 10.86 -23.17
N SER A 80 20.36 11.82 -22.34
CA SER A 80 19.76 13.15 -22.35
C SER A 80 20.36 13.94 -23.50
N SER A 81 19.55 14.68 -24.25
CA SER A 81 19.97 15.62 -25.32
C SER A 81 20.73 16.84 -24.78
N THR A 82 21.53 16.68 -23.74
CA THR A 82 22.40 17.70 -23.18
C THR A 82 23.84 17.24 -23.35
N LYS A 83 24.41 17.68 -24.46
CA LYS A 83 25.83 17.61 -24.83
C LYS A 83 26.73 17.84 -23.61
N LYS A 84 27.38 16.77 -23.12
CA LYS A 84 28.35 16.84 -22.02
C LYS A 84 29.51 17.77 -22.41
N VAL A 85 29.66 18.89 -21.70
CA VAL A 85 30.93 19.61 -21.61
C VAL A 85 31.57 19.22 -20.30
N SER A 86 32.55 18.33 -20.39
CA SER A 86 33.46 17.95 -19.31
C SER A 86 34.05 19.19 -18.63
N ARG A 87 33.99 19.26 -17.29
CA ARG A 87 34.97 20.02 -16.50
C ARG A 87 35.11 19.43 -15.10
N LYS A 88 36.20 18.69 -14.90
CA LYS A 88 36.83 18.54 -13.58
C LYS A 88 37.26 19.94 -13.11
N THR A 89 36.75 20.41 -11.97
CA THR A 89 37.49 20.96 -10.81
C THR A 89 36.55 21.70 -9.85
N LYS A 90 36.68 21.39 -8.54
CA LYS A 90 36.18 22.11 -7.34
C LYS A 90 36.53 23.62 -7.37
N PRO A 91 36.13 24.50 -6.41
CA PRO A 91 35.19 24.42 -5.27
C PRO A 91 34.19 25.61 -5.15
N ILE A 92 33.18 25.43 -4.29
CA ILE A 92 32.56 26.36 -3.30
C ILE A 92 32.76 27.90 -3.50
N ASN A 93 31.62 28.61 -3.53
CA ASN A 93 31.38 30.08 -3.45
C ASN A 93 31.36 30.89 -4.77
N LYS A 94 30.15 31.22 -5.28
CA LYS A 94 29.72 32.58 -5.69
C LYS A 94 28.33 32.61 -6.38
N PRO A 95 27.63 33.76 -6.40
CA PRO A 95 26.18 33.85 -6.46
C PRO A 95 25.62 33.57 -7.85
N MET A 96 24.49 32.86 -7.85
CA MET A 96 23.70 32.50 -9.01
C MET A 96 22.92 33.72 -9.50
N HIS A 97 23.53 34.49 -10.39
CA HIS A 97 22.80 35.39 -11.29
C HIS A 97 23.36 35.20 -12.70
N GLU A 98 22.81 34.21 -13.40
CA GLU A 98 22.88 34.21 -14.85
C GLU A 98 21.89 35.26 -15.36
N SER A 99 22.40 36.16 -16.19
CA SER A 99 21.73 37.35 -16.71
C SER A 99 20.40 37.03 -17.41
N PHE A 100 19.34 37.72 -17.00
CA PHE A 100 18.02 37.65 -17.62
C PHE A 100 18.07 38.02 -19.11
N THR A 101 17.25 37.36 -19.91
CA THR A 101 17.00 37.80 -21.29
C THR A 101 16.27 39.15 -21.30
N VAL A 102 16.40 39.92 -22.38
CA VAL A 102 15.78 41.27 -22.49
C VAL A 102 14.28 41.22 -22.23
N GLU A 103 13.63 40.15 -22.66
CA GLU A 103 12.20 39.89 -22.44
C GLU A 103 11.87 39.59 -20.96
N GLU A 104 12.70 38.81 -20.28
CA GLU A 104 12.54 38.52 -18.84
C GLU A 104 12.77 39.78 -17.98
N GLU A 105 13.69 40.65 -18.38
CA GLU A 105 13.96 41.92 -17.69
C GLU A 105 12.76 42.87 -17.75
N GLU A 106 12.07 42.95 -18.89
CA GLU A 106 10.87 43.77 -19.05
C GLU A 106 9.69 43.25 -18.21
N ILE A 107 9.53 41.92 -18.16
CA ILE A 107 8.51 41.27 -17.33
C ILE A 107 8.78 41.55 -15.85
N LEU A 108 10.04 41.43 -15.41
CA LEU A 108 10.44 41.71 -14.03
C LEU A 108 10.21 43.18 -13.65
N LYS A 109 10.54 44.13 -14.54
CA LYS A 109 10.27 45.56 -14.31
C LYS A 109 8.78 45.86 -14.17
N LYS A 110 7.93 45.20 -14.97
CA LYS A 110 6.48 45.35 -14.89
C LYS A 110 5.89 44.78 -13.60
N VAL A 111 6.44 43.67 -13.10
CA VAL A 111 6.03 43.09 -11.81
C VAL A 111 6.49 43.95 -10.64
N LEU A 112 7.70 44.51 -10.70
CA LEU A 112 8.25 45.34 -9.63
C LEU A 112 7.51 46.68 -9.48
N ASN A 113 7.11 47.32 -10.59
CA ASN A 113 6.41 48.61 -10.57
C ASN A 113 4.91 48.51 -10.24
N ASN A 114 4.33 47.30 -10.33
CA ASN A 114 2.93 47.03 -9.96
C ASN A 114 2.80 46.34 -8.60
N ALA A 115 3.90 46.15 -7.87
CA ALA A 115 3.86 45.67 -6.50
C ALA A 115 3.46 46.84 -5.57
N PRO A 116 2.36 46.72 -4.78
CA PRO A 116 1.95 47.74 -3.81
C PRO A 116 2.94 47.87 -2.64
#